data_AF-A0A9X2H4H4-F1
#
_entry.id   AF-A0A9X2H4H4-F1
#
_cell.length_a   1.000
_cell.length_b   1.000
_cell.length_c   1.000
_cell.angle_alpha   90.00
_cell.angle_beta   90.00
_cell.angle_gamma   90.00
#
_symmetry.space_group_name_H-M   'P 1'
#
loop_
_entity.id
_entity.type
_entity.pdbx_description
1 polymer ?
#
loop_
_entity_poly.entity_id
_entity_poly.type
_entity_poly.pdbx_seq_one_letter_code
_entity_poly.pdbx_strand_id
1 'polypeptide(L)'
;MSKARLPFWDPSGSRFGGLPTYPWKMAPPHLATKRQLAADGLRPGGQPVCAQVMWRTTTNGGRAAGVPRTTGVAYLYDRALAKPKREPSPAQLEAIAKALRARRLCPQCGIEKDYCLPKRYGVCLDCHEQGQAGATPAEPSRSDDRREPS
;
A
#
# COMPACT_ATOMS: atom_id res chain seq x y z
N MET A 1 -2.97 2.63 37.57
CA MET A 1 -2.34 1.45 36.94
C MET A 1 -0.94 1.84 36.46
N SER A 2 0.09 1.05 36.76
CA SER A 2 1.46 1.36 36.33
C SER A 2 1.66 1.05 34.83
N LYS A 3 2.27 1.99 34.09
CA LYS A 3 2.55 1.84 32.64
C LYS A 3 3.40 0.60 32.33
N ALA A 4 4.22 0.17 33.29
CA ALA A 4 5.08 -1.03 33.19
C ALA A 4 4.33 -2.33 32.90
N ARG A 5 3.03 -2.43 33.25
CA ARG A 5 2.22 -3.64 32.98
C ARG A 5 1.57 -3.64 31.60
N LEU A 6 1.67 -2.55 30.85
CA LEU A 6 1.04 -2.45 29.54
C LEU A 6 1.79 -3.30 28.50
N PRO A 7 1.08 -4.02 27.63
CA PRO A 7 1.71 -4.78 26.56
C PRO A 7 2.51 -3.82 25.66
N PHE A 8 3.74 -4.20 25.32
CA PHE A 8 4.68 -3.40 24.52
C PHE A 8 5.20 -2.12 25.20
N TRP A 9 5.05 -1.95 26.51
CA TRP A 9 5.78 -0.92 27.23
C TRP A 9 7.24 -1.35 27.45
N ASP A 10 8.16 -0.75 26.70
CA ASP A 10 9.61 -0.92 26.85
C ASP A 10 10.37 0.34 26.38
N PRO A 11 10.41 1.40 27.20
CA PRO A 11 11.17 2.61 26.87
C PRO A 11 12.68 2.38 26.77
N SER A 12 13.20 1.28 27.32
CA SER A 12 14.64 0.95 27.30
C SER A 12 15.10 0.26 26.01
N GLY A 13 14.17 -0.30 25.24
CA GLY A 13 14.46 -1.11 24.05
C GLY A 13 15.04 -2.49 24.33
N SER A 14 14.96 -2.98 25.57
CA SER A 14 15.53 -4.27 25.98
C SER A 14 14.82 -5.50 25.41
N ARG A 15 13.56 -5.38 25.00
CA ARG A 15 12.67 -6.52 24.68
C ARG A 15 12.30 -6.65 23.21
N PHE A 16 12.32 -5.57 22.45
CA PHE A 16 11.75 -5.53 21.10
C PHE A 16 12.74 -5.02 20.05
N GLY A 17 13.91 -5.65 19.99
CA GLY A 17 14.89 -5.40 18.92
C GLY A 17 15.74 -4.14 19.13
N GLY A 18 15.99 -3.73 20.38
CA GLY A 18 16.93 -2.65 20.70
C GLY A 18 16.34 -1.24 20.60
N LEU A 19 15.08 -1.09 20.16
CA LEU A 19 14.42 0.21 20.03
C LEU A 19 13.42 0.45 21.18
N PRO A 20 13.39 1.67 21.75
CA PRO A 20 12.31 2.09 22.62
C PRO A 20 10.96 1.78 21.99
N THR A 21 10.12 1.04 22.72
CA THR A 21 8.84 0.55 22.24
C THR A 21 7.74 1.05 23.14
N TYR A 22 6.71 1.61 22.50
CA TYR A 22 5.56 2.16 23.19
C TYR A 22 4.27 1.45 22.73
N PRO A 23 3.30 1.26 23.63
CA PRO A 23 1.96 0.85 23.25
C PRO A 23 1.29 1.89 22.35
N TRP A 24 0.22 1.48 21.66
CA TRP A 24 -0.59 2.38 20.83
C TRP A 24 -0.98 3.66 21.58
N LYS A 25 -0.79 4.82 20.93
CA LYS A 25 -1.05 6.18 21.47
C LYS A 25 -0.27 6.56 22.73
N MET A 26 0.81 5.86 23.08
CA MET A 26 1.62 6.14 24.27
C MET A 26 3.05 6.61 23.97
N ALA A 27 3.36 6.87 22.70
CA ALA A 27 4.64 7.44 22.32
C ALA A 27 4.80 8.87 22.89
N PRO A 28 6.01 9.26 23.30
CA PRO A 28 6.33 10.65 23.64
C PRO A 28 5.98 11.63 22.51
N PRO A 29 5.55 12.87 22.82
CA PRO A 29 5.03 13.82 21.83
C PRO A 29 6.06 14.37 20.84
N HIS A 30 7.36 14.30 21.17
CA HIS A 30 8.44 14.68 20.26
C HIS A 30 8.68 13.63 19.16
N LEU A 31 8.08 12.44 19.28
CA LEU A 31 8.20 11.36 18.33
C LEU A 31 6.95 11.26 17.45
N ALA A 32 7.16 11.07 16.15
CA ALA A 32 6.10 11.00 15.16
C ALA A 32 6.35 9.88 14.14
N THR A 33 5.27 9.26 13.68
CA THR A 33 5.30 8.36 12.52
C THR A 33 5.55 9.14 11.23
N LYS A 34 6.01 8.45 10.16
CA LYS A 34 6.16 9.09 8.83
C LYS A 34 4.89 9.79 8.36
N ARG A 35 3.71 9.20 8.65
CA ARG A 35 2.42 9.78 8.24
C ARG A 35 2.08 11.04 9.03
N GLN A 36 2.38 11.07 10.33
CA GLN A 36 2.21 12.28 11.15
C GLN A 36 3.15 13.39 10.69
N LEU A 37 4.43 13.09 10.45
CA LEU A 37 5.37 14.07 9.88
C LEU A 37 4.88 14.60 8.52
N ALA A 38 4.38 13.72 7.64
CA ALA A 38 3.89 14.14 6.33
C ALA A 38 2.66 15.06 6.41
N ALA A 39 1.79 14.86 7.40
CA ALA A 39 0.65 15.75 7.66
C ALA A 39 1.11 17.16 8.10
N ASP A 40 2.26 17.23 8.78
CA ASP A 40 2.89 18.48 9.19
C ASP A 40 3.79 19.11 8.10
N GLY A 41 3.79 18.57 6.87
CA GLY A 41 4.69 19.04 5.80
C GLY A 41 6.16 18.67 6.00
N LEU A 42 6.45 17.71 6.88
CA LEU A 42 7.79 17.26 7.23
C LEU A 42 8.11 15.87 6.65
N ARG A 43 9.41 15.54 6.63
CA ARG A 43 9.95 14.22 6.34
C ARG A 43 11.01 13.85 7.39
N PRO A 44 11.30 12.55 7.62
CA PRO A 44 12.30 12.12 8.61
C PRO A 44 13.70 12.70 8.44
N GLY A 45 14.05 13.23 7.26
CA GLY A 45 15.31 13.96 7.07
C GLY A 45 16.57 13.09 6.98
N GLY A 46 16.42 11.77 6.94
CA GLY A 46 17.53 10.79 6.88
C GLY A 46 17.96 10.23 8.24
N GLN A 47 17.29 10.62 9.32
CA GLN A 47 17.55 10.09 10.66
C GLN A 47 17.22 8.58 10.76
N PRO A 48 17.93 7.83 11.63
CA PRO A 48 17.55 6.46 11.95
C PRO A 48 16.20 6.40 12.67
N VAL A 49 15.63 5.21 12.80
CA VAL A 49 14.42 5.01 13.61
C VAL A 49 14.76 5.26 15.07
N CYS A 50 14.03 6.17 15.73
CA CYS A 50 14.27 6.53 17.13
C CYS A 50 13.55 5.60 18.10
N ALA A 51 12.37 5.12 17.71
CA ALA A 51 11.51 4.27 18.52
C ALA A 51 10.45 3.58 17.65
N GLN A 52 9.62 2.74 18.26
CA GLN A 52 8.49 2.13 17.59
C GLN A 52 7.23 2.10 18.47
N VAL A 53 6.08 2.09 17.82
CA VAL A 53 4.79 1.79 18.44
C VAL A 53 4.39 0.39 18.03
N MET A 54 4.03 -0.45 19.01
CA MET A 54 3.51 -1.79 18.74
C MET A 54 2.10 -1.95 19.31
N TRP A 55 1.26 -2.73 18.62
CA TRP A 55 -0.07 -3.07 19.08
C TRP A 55 -0.50 -4.43 18.54
N ARG A 56 -1.45 -5.08 19.21
CA ARG A 56 -2.07 -6.30 18.67
C ARG A 56 -2.98 -5.88 17.53
N THR A 57 -2.70 -6.34 16.30
CA THR A 57 -3.64 -6.21 15.19
C THR A 57 -4.53 -7.44 15.12
N THR A 58 -5.80 -7.21 14.85
CA THR A 58 -6.79 -8.24 14.51
C THR A 58 -6.86 -8.46 13.00
N THR A 59 -6.10 -7.68 12.21
CA THR A 59 -6.36 -7.50 10.79
C THR A 59 -5.08 -7.70 9.98
N ASN A 60 -4.90 -8.92 9.48
CA ASN A 60 -4.40 -9.15 8.13
C ASN A 60 -5.63 -9.47 7.27
N GLY A 61 -6.22 -8.47 6.62
CA GLY A 61 -7.06 -8.62 5.42
C GLY A 61 -8.11 -9.75 5.31
N GLY A 62 -8.66 -10.30 6.38
CA GLY A 62 -9.61 -11.42 6.27
C GLY A 62 -10.62 -11.42 7.39
N ARG A 63 -11.89 -11.20 7.04
CA ARG A 63 -13.07 -11.57 7.85
C ARG A 63 -13.22 -13.11 7.93
N ALA A 64 -12.11 -13.82 8.11
CA ALA A 64 -12.08 -15.27 8.24
C ALA A 64 -11.78 -15.58 9.70
N ALA A 65 -12.70 -16.29 10.35
CA ALA A 65 -12.50 -16.81 11.70
C ALA A 65 -11.19 -17.65 11.72
N GLY A 66 -10.23 -17.27 12.56
CA GLY A 66 -9.00 -18.04 12.77
C GLY A 66 -7.68 -17.42 12.25
N VAL A 67 -7.68 -16.22 11.68
CA VAL A 67 -6.41 -15.55 11.31
C VAL A 67 -5.61 -15.18 12.57
N PRO A 68 -4.33 -15.58 12.71
CA PRO A 68 -3.52 -15.27 13.87
C PRO A 68 -3.40 -13.77 14.13
N ARG A 69 -3.50 -13.36 15.41
CA ARG A 69 -3.25 -11.98 15.85
C ARG A 69 -1.82 -11.60 15.48
N THR A 70 -1.66 -10.79 14.44
CA THR A 70 -0.34 -10.26 14.09
C THR A 70 -0.05 -9.04 14.97
N THR A 71 1.22 -8.69 15.16
CA THR A 71 1.59 -7.47 15.87
C THR A 71 1.81 -6.36 14.85
N GLY A 72 1.03 -5.29 14.94
CA GLY A 72 1.24 -4.08 14.16
C GLY A 72 2.43 -3.30 14.71
N VAL A 73 3.22 -2.71 13.81
CA VAL A 73 4.39 -1.90 14.15
C VAL A 73 4.37 -0.61 13.36
N ALA A 74 4.66 0.52 14.01
CA ALA A 74 4.87 1.81 13.38
C ALA A 74 6.16 2.45 13.90
N TYR A 75 7.09 2.73 12.99
CA TYR A 75 8.34 3.39 13.35
C TYR A 75 8.15 4.88 13.60
N LEU A 76 8.87 5.36 14.60
CA LEU A 76 8.86 6.72 15.08
C LEU A 76 10.19 7.41 14.79
N TYR A 77 10.06 8.71 14.53
CA TYR A 77 11.14 9.61 14.19
C TYR A 77 11.02 10.86 15.05
N ASP A 78 12.14 11.49 15.37
CA ASP A 78 12.16 12.74 16.12
C ASP A 78 11.71 13.90 15.24
N ARG A 79 10.73 14.67 15.73
CA ARG A 79 10.21 15.87 15.07
C ARG A 79 11.28 16.98 14.99
N ALA A 80 12.17 17.09 15.97
CA ALA A 80 13.23 18.10 15.98
C ALA A 80 14.29 17.87 14.89
N LEU A 81 14.49 16.60 14.47
CA LEU A 81 15.41 16.22 13.40
C LEU A 81 14.74 16.11 12.03
N ALA A 82 13.41 16.28 11.99
CA ALA A 82 12.67 16.25 10.75
C ALA A 82 13.01 17.47 9.87
N LYS A 83 12.90 17.28 8.56
CA LYS A 83 13.17 18.34 7.58
C LYS A 83 11.89 18.65 6.83
N PRO A 84 11.72 19.86 6.28
CA PRO A 84 10.64 20.14 5.35
C PRO A 84 10.60 19.11 4.21
N LYS A 85 9.37 18.75 3.81
CA LYS A 85 9.13 17.93 2.64
C LYS A 85 9.74 18.63 1.43
N ARG A 86 10.35 17.86 0.53
CA ARG A 86 10.91 18.42 -0.71
C ARG A 86 9.75 18.80 -1.62
N GLU A 87 9.77 20.03 -2.11
CA GLU A 87 8.91 20.47 -3.18
C GLU A 87 9.52 20.05 -4.52
N PRO A 88 8.75 19.41 -5.41
CA PRO A 88 9.23 19.08 -6.74
C PRO A 88 9.44 20.37 -7.54
N SER A 89 10.52 20.42 -8.32
CA SER A 89 10.73 21.53 -9.25
C SER A 89 9.72 21.50 -10.40
N PRO A 90 9.49 22.63 -11.12
CA PRO A 90 8.61 22.64 -12.30
C PRO A 90 8.96 21.58 -13.34
N ALA A 91 10.25 21.40 -13.63
CA ALA A 91 10.73 20.36 -14.55
C ALA A 91 10.39 18.93 -14.08
N GLN A 92 10.44 18.68 -12.76
CA GLN A 92 10.03 17.39 -12.19
C GLN A 92 8.52 17.18 -12.32
N LEU A 93 7.72 18.22 -12.09
CA LEU A 93 6.27 18.16 -12.28
C LEU A 93 5.90 17.87 -13.74
N GLU A 94 6.55 18.52 -14.70
CA GLU A 94 6.36 18.24 -16.12
C GLU A 94 6.74 16.81 -16.49
N ALA A 95 7.86 16.30 -15.95
CA ALA A 95 8.28 14.92 -16.17
C ALA A 95 7.24 13.92 -15.63
N ILE A 96 6.68 14.18 -14.45
CA ILE A 96 5.60 13.37 -13.88
C ILE A 96 4.35 13.45 -14.75
N ALA A 97 3.96 14.64 -15.22
CA ALA A 97 2.81 14.81 -16.10
C ALA A 97 2.97 14.02 -17.41
N LYS A 98 4.15 14.10 -18.05
CA LYS A 98 4.50 13.30 -19.24
C LYS A 98 4.41 11.79 -18.95
N ALA A 99 4.94 11.34 -17.82
CA ALA A 99 4.89 9.94 -17.42
C ALA A 99 3.46 9.45 -17.13
N LEU A 100 2.62 10.27 -16.49
CA LEU A 100 1.21 9.96 -16.25
C LEU A 100 0.43 9.89 -17.56
N ARG A 101 0.66 10.84 -18.48
CA ARG A 101 0.05 10.83 -19.81
C ARG A 101 0.39 9.57 -20.59
N ALA A 102 1.66 9.16 -20.60
CA ALA A 102 2.06 7.91 -21.26
C ALA A 102 1.38 6.66 -20.68
N ARG A 103 1.07 6.65 -19.37
CA ARG A 103 0.34 5.57 -18.69
C ARG A 103 -1.18 5.61 -18.93
N ARG A 104 -1.69 6.70 -19.51
CA ARG A 104 -3.11 6.97 -19.76
C ARG A 104 -3.46 6.93 -21.25
N LEU A 105 -2.48 7.06 -22.13
CA LEU A 105 -2.67 7.00 -23.57
C LEU A 105 -2.84 5.55 -24.03
N CYS A 106 -3.97 5.23 -24.64
CA CYS A 106 -4.21 3.91 -25.20
C CYS A 106 -3.43 3.73 -26.51
N PRO A 107 -2.62 2.66 -26.67
CA PRO A 107 -1.88 2.42 -27.91
C PRO A 107 -2.78 2.00 -29.08
N GLN A 108 -4.00 1.52 -28.82
CA GLN A 108 -4.92 1.05 -29.86
C GLN A 108 -5.78 2.19 -30.45
N CYS A 109 -6.37 3.04 -29.61
CA CYS A 109 -7.25 4.12 -30.06
C CYS A 109 -6.62 5.52 -29.97
N GLY A 110 -5.44 5.66 -29.37
CA GLY A 110 -4.74 6.94 -29.23
C GLY A 110 -5.37 7.92 -28.24
N ILE A 111 -6.43 7.54 -27.54
CA ILE A 111 -7.17 8.40 -26.60
C ILE A 111 -6.50 8.36 -25.22
N GLU A 112 -6.33 9.53 -24.61
CA GLU A 112 -5.89 9.66 -23.22
C GLU A 112 -7.08 9.43 -22.26
N LYS A 113 -6.91 8.54 -21.29
CA LYS A 113 -7.91 8.20 -20.28
C LYS A 113 -7.67 8.94 -18.96
N ASP A 114 -8.71 9.14 -18.17
CA ASP A 114 -8.65 9.71 -16.82
C ASP A 114 -8.05 8.74 -15.77
N TYR A 115 -7.94 7.45 -16.12
CA TYR A 115 -7.31 6.40 -15.33
C TYR A 115 -6.03 5.84 -15.96
N CYS A 116 -5.12 5.29 -15.15
CA CYS A 116 -3.95 4.56 -15.66
C CYS A 116 -4.40 3.23 -16.29
N LEU A 117 -3.94 2.95 -17.51
CA LEU A 117 -4.29 1.73 -18.22
C LEU A 117 -3.89 0.48 -17.43
N PRO A 118 -4.76 -0.54 -17.35
CA PRO A 118 -4.44 -1.80 -16.68
C PRO A 118 -3.26 -2.51 -17.38
N LYS A 119 -2.20 -2.83 -16.63
CA LYS A 119 -1.03 -3.56 -17.14
C LYS A 119 -1.39 -4.92 -17.75
N ARG A 120 -2.44 -5.58 -17.23
CA ARG A 120 -2.89 -6.90 -17.72
C ARG A 120 -3.33 -6.86 -19.18
N TYR A 121 -4.02 -5.80 -19.59
CA TYR A 121 -4.59 -5.68 -20.92
C TYR A 121 -3.72 -4.84 -21.86
N GLY A 122 -2.93 -3.91 -21.31
CA GLY A 122 -2.07 -3.02 -22.10
C GLY A 122 -2.82 -1.96 -22.91
N VAL A 123 -4.15 -1.98 -22.90
CA VAL A 123 -5.06 -1.06 -23.60
C VAL A 123 -6.11 -0.50 -22.64
N CYS A 124 -6.93 0.44 -23.10
CA CYS A 124 -8.08 0.92 -22.33
C CYS A 124 -9.19 -0.14 -22.24
N LEU A 125 -10.12 0.05 -21.29
CA LEU A 125 -11.17 -0.92 -21.01
C LEU A 125 -12.10 -1.07 -22.23
N ASP A 126 -12.47 0.03 -22.87
CA ASP A 126 -13.30 0.00 -24.10
C ASP A 126 -12.65 -0.83 -25.21
N CYS A 127 -11.35 -0.63 -25.49
CA CYS A 127 -10.64 -1.37 -26.53
C CYS A 127 -10.51 -2.86 -26.19
N HIS A 128 -10.32 -3.18 -24.91
CA HIS A 128 -10.30 -4.55 -24.44
C HIS A 128 -11.67 -5.22 -24.59
N GLU A 129 -12.75 -4.55 -24.18
CA GLU A 129 -14.12 -5.05 -24.30
C GLU A 129 -14.53 -5.25 -25.76
N GLN A 130 -14.16 -4.33 -26.66
CA GLN A 130 -14.39 -4.46 -28.10
C GLN A 130 -13.65 -5.66 -28.71
N GLY A 131 -12.40 -5.89 -28.30
CA GLY A 131 -11.63 -7.06 -28.73
C GLY A 131 -12.23 -8.39 -28.24
N GLN A 132 -12.87 -8.38 -27.07
CA GLN A 132 -13.61 -9.53 -26.55
C GLN A 132 -14.95 -9.74 -27.25
N ALA A 133 -15.66 -8.66 -27.59
CA ALA A 133 -16.93 -8.75 -28.32
C ALA A 133 -16.77 -9.32 -29.74
N GLY A 134 -15.60 -9.14 -30.36
CA GLY A 134 -15.24 -9.82 -31.61
C GLY A 134 -14.84 -11.29 -31.45
N ALA A 135 -14.56 -11.73 -30.22
CA ALA A 135 -14.28 -13.12 -29.87
C ALA A 135 -15.56 -13.78 -29.34
N THR A 136 -16.54 -13.99 -30.21
CA THR A 136 -17.67 -14.87 -29.88
C THR A 136 -17.11 -16.21 -29.42
N PRO A 137 -17.45 -16.72 -28.22
CA PRO A 137 -17.07 -18.08 -27.86
C PRO A 137 -17.81 -19.01 -28.82
N ALA A 138 -17.07 -19.84 -29.56
CA ALA A 138 -17.68 -20.96 -30.27
C ALA A 138 -18.42 -21.81 -29.22
N GLU A 139 -19.75 -21.94 -29.38
CA GLU A 139 -20.56 -22.87 -28.60
C GLU A 139 -19.92 -24.27 -28.67
N PRO A 140 -19.59 -24.91 -27.53
CA PRO A 140 -19.13 -26.29 -27.58
C PRO A 140 -20.32 -27.18 -27.96
N SER A 141 -20.30 -27.69 -29.19
CA SER A 141 -21.24 -28.71 -29.67
C SER A 141 -21.11 -29.96 -28.79
N ARG A 142 -22.07 -30.14 -27.87
CA ARG A 142 -22.27 -31.40 -27.15
C ARG A 142 -22.80 -32.45 -28.13
N SER A 143 -21.92 -33.20 -28.77
CA SER A 143 -22.27 -34.51 -29.34
C SER A 143 -22.11 -35.56 -28.23
N ASP A 144 -23.24 -35.92 -27.63
CA ASP A 144 -23.40 -37.00 -26.65
C ASP A 144 -23.32 -38.34 -27.42
N ASP A 145 -22.11 -38.83 -27.68
CA ASP A 145 -21.87 -40.13 -28.30
C ASP A 145 -21.74 -41.19 -27.19
N ARG A 146 -22.88 -41.58 -26.62
CA ARG A 146 -22.95 -42.80 -25.80
C ARG A 146 -22.96 -44.01 -26.71
N ARG A 147 -21.76 -44.54 -26.92
CA ARG A 147 -21.49 -45.88 -27.41
C ARG A 147 -22.02 -46.92 -26.43
N GLU A 148 -23.11 -47.60 -26.76
CA GLU A 148 -23.54 -48.82 -26.07
C GLU A 148 -22.56 -49.98 -26.38
N PRO A 149 -22.06 -50.71 -25.37
CA PRO A 149 -21.30 -51.93 -25.61
C PRO A 149 -22.24 -53.15 -25.73
N SER A 150 -21.86 -54.06 -26.63
CA SER A 150 -22.47 -55.37 -26.90
C SER A 150 -22.39 -56.35 -25.73
#